data_AF-A0A3M1KTN5-F1
#
_entry.id   AF-A0A3M1KTN5-F1
#
_cell.length_a   1.000
_cell.length_b   1.000
_cell.length_c   1.000
_cell.angle_alpha   90.00
_cell.angle_beta   90.00
_cell.angle_gamma   90.00
#
_symmetry.space_group_name_H-M   'P 1'
#
loop_
_entity.id
_entity.type
_entity.pdbx_description
1 polymer ?
#
loop_
_entity_poly.entity_id
_entity_poly.type
_entity_poly.pdbx_seq_one_letter_code
_entity_poly.pdbx_strand_id
1 'polypeptide(L)'
;MRSPKNPRRTKIVATVGPATLKPDVLRQLIQAGASTLRLNFSHGRQEIHQKSIRLIRQTAFELNKPVAILQDLQGPKIRLGKFAQGEIFLEAGDTFILTSRQVICDQEICSVSYAKLAEEVPPGSTILLDDGKVEMLVEKIDKEKANLYCKVVVGGKLSSNKGVNFPGVYLSVKALTEKDKKDLTFGLDQGVDWVALSFVRNPQ
;
A
#
# COMPACT_ATOMS: atom_id res chain seq x y z
N MET A 1 -38.06 0.68 -22.99
CA MET A 1 -37.34 0.26 -21.76
C MET A 1 -37.61 1.29 -20.67
N ARG A 2 -38.18 0.89 -19.52
CA ARG A 2 -38.40 1.80 -18.39
C ARG A 2 -37.03 2.18 -17.80
N SER A 3 -36.70 3.47 -17.82
CA SER A 3 -35.56 3.99 -17.06
C SER A 3 -35.73 3.61 -15.59
N PRO A 4 -34.70 3.08 -14.90
CA PRO A 4 -34.84 2.69 -13.50
C PRO A 4 -35.33 3.89 -12.68
N LYS A 5 -36.30 3.66 -11.79
CA LYS A 5 -37.00 4.67 -10.96
C LYS A 5 -36.08 5.59 -10.15
N ASN A 6 -34.78 5.30 -10.08
CA ASN A 6 -33.75 6.23 -9.64
C ASN A 6 -32.40 5.86 -10.28
N PRO A 7 -31.81 6.68 -11.18
CA PRO A 7 -30.50 6.36 -11.74
C PRO A 7 -29.44 6.36 -10.64
N ARG A 8 -28.64 5.29 -10.56
CA ARG A 8 -27.57 5.18 -9.56
C ARG A 8 -26.54 6.29 -9.77
N ARG A 9 -26.45 7.19 -8.79
CA ARG A 9 -25.53 8.34 -8.82
C ARG A 9 -24.11 7.96 -8.39
N THR A 10 -23.99 7.12 -7.36
CA THR A 10 -22.70 6.66 -6.83
C THR A 10 -22.08 5.59 -7.72
N LYS A 11 -20.78 5.68 -7.97
CA LYS A 11 -20.00 4.68 -8.71
C LYS A 11 -19.38 3.66 -7.75
N ILE A 12 -19.16 2.43 -8.22
CA ILE A 12 -18.56 1.35 -7.41
C ILE A 12 -17.22 1.00 -8.04
N VAL A 13 -16.16 1.08 -7.24
CA VAL A 13 -14.82 0.62 -7.57
C VAL A 13 -14.61 -0.74 -6.91
N ALA A 14 -14.30 -1.78 -7.69
CA ALA A 14 -14.02 -3.11 -7.17
C ALA A 14 -12.56 -3.51 -7.47
N THR A 15 -11.83 -4.01 -6.47
CA THR A 15 -10.45 -4.46 -6.67
C THR A 15 -10.45 -5.85 -7.30
N VAL A 16 -9.69 -6.02 -8.37
CA VAL A 16 -9.55 -7.31 -9.06
C VAL A 16 -8.30 -8.02 -8.55
N GLY A 17 -8.44 -9.32 -8.28
CA GLY A 17 -7.38 -10.21 -7.82
C GLY A 17 -7.65 -11.65 -8.23
N PRO A 18 -6.84 -12.63 -7.76
CA PRO A 18 -6.95 -14.03 -8.21
C PRO A 18 -8.35 -14.65 -8.08
N ALA A 19 -9.08 -14.29 -7.02
CA ALA A 19 -10.44 -14.78 -6.78
C ALA A 19 -11.47 -14.20 -7.77
N THR A 20 -11.26 -12.97 -8.23
CA THR A 20 -12.21 -12.23 -9.10
C THR A 20 -11.81 -12.22 -10.57
N LEU A 21 -10.59 -12.65 -10.89
CA LEU A 21 -10.06 -12.74 -12.26
C LEU A 21 -10.45 -14.05 -12.97
N LYS A 22 -11.70 -14.47 -12.80
CA LYS A 22 -12.34 -15.54 -13.56
C LYS A 22 -13.44 -14.92 -14.42
N PRO A 23 -13.60 -15.30 -15.70
CA PRO A 23 -14.57 -14.67 -16.60
C PRO A 23 -15.97 -14.54 -16.00
N ASP A 24 -16.49 -15.59 -15.38
CA ASP A 24 -17.86 -15.58 -14.83
C ASP A 24 -18.00 -14.70 -13.60
N VAL A 25 -16.98 -14.68 -12.73
CA VAL A 25 -16.97 -13.81 -11.54
C VAL A 25 -16.88 -12.34 -11.96
N LEU A 26 -16.07 -12.05 -12.98
CA LEU A 26 -15.93 -10.70 -13.50
C LEU A 26 -17.24 -10.20 -14.13
N ARG A 27 -17.94 -11.07 -14.88
CA ARG A 27 -19.28 -10.79 -15.41
C ARG A 27 -20.26 -10.47 -14.28
N GLN A 28 -20.28 -11.29 -13.24
CA GLN A 28 -21.14 -11.08 -12.07
C GLN A 28 -20.84 -9.74 -11.38
N LEU A 29 -19.57 -9.37 -11.20
CA LEU A 29 -19.19 -8.08 -10.61
C LEU A 29 -19.71 -6.88 -11.43
N ILE A 30 -19.53 -6.92 -12.75
CA ILE A 30 -19.98 -5.85 -13.66
C ILE A 30 -21.52 -5.81 -13.70
N GLN A 31 -22.19 -6.96 -13.67
CA GLN A 31 -23.64 -7.06 -13.64
C GLN A 31 -24.22 -6.52 -12.33
N ALA A 32 -23.60 -6.84 -11.19
CA ALA A 32 -23.93 -6.31 -9.87
C ALA A 32 -23.66 -4.79 -9.74
N GLY A 33 -22.91 -4.22 -10.67
CA GLY A 33 -22.78 -2.77 -10.84
C GLY A 33 -21.40 -2.20 -10.53
N ALA A 34 -20.35 -3.01 -10.50
CA ALA A 34 -18.99 -2.48 -10.54
C ALA A 34 -18.82 -1.64 -11.81
N SER A 35 -18.53 -0.34 -11.66
CA SER A 35 -18.35 0.60 -12.76
C SER A 35 -16.88 0.91 -13.05
N THR A 36 -16.02 0.63 -12.08
CA THR A 36 -14.57 0.77 -12.21
C THR A 36 -13.91 -0.45 -11.57
N LEU A 37 -12.92 -1.01 -12.26
CA LEU A 37 -12.15 -2.14 -11.77
C LEU A 37 -10.73 -1.68 -11.45
N ARG A 38 -10.35 -1.81 -10.18
CA ARG A 38 -9.05 -1.43 -9.65
C ARG A 38 -8.07 -2.57 -9.78
N LEU A 39 -6.93 -2.29 -10.41
CA LEU A 39 -5.76 -3.18 -10.45
C LEU A 39 -4.71 -2.63 -9.49
N ASN A 40 -4.35 -3.40 -8.47
CA ASN A 40 -3.38 -3.00 -7.46
C ASN A 40 -1.96 -3.41 -7.87
N PHE A 41 -1.14 -2.45 -8.30
CA PHE A 41 0.24 -2.67 -8.77
C PHE A 41 1.25 -2.84 -7.63
N SER A 42 0.78 -2.83 -6.38
CA SER A 42 1.57 -3.28 -5.24
C SER A 42 2.02 -4.73 -5.35
N HIS A 43 1.28 -5.55 -6.10
CA HIS A 43 1.47 -6.98 -6.27
C HIS A 43 1.32 -7.36 -7.74
N GLY A 44 1.78 -8.56 -8.09
CA GLY A 44 1.71 -9.07 -9.45
C GLY A 44 2.74 -8.45 -10.39
N ARG A 45 2.94 -9.11 -11.53
CA ARG A 45 3.81 -8.64 -12.61
C ARG A 45 2.97 -8.01 -13.72
N GLN A 46 3.59 -7.20 -14.56
CA GLN A 46 2.91 -6.50 -15.66
C GLN A 46 2.19 -7.47 -16.61
N GLU A 47 2.71 -8.69 -16.82
CA GLU A 47 2.05 -9.69 -17.68
C GLU A 47 0.71 -10.16 -17.10
N ILE A 48 0.60 -10.26 -15.77
CA ILE A 48 -0.65 -10.61 -15.08
C ILE A 48 -1.65 -9.47 -15.20
N HIS A 49 -1.20 -8.23 -15.01
CA HIS A 49 -2.03 -7.04 -15.18
C HIS A 49 -2.50 -6.89 -16.63
N GLN A 50 -1.65 -7.19 -17.61
CA GLN A 50 -2.02 -7.16 -19.03
C GLN A 50 -3.14 -8.15 -19.37
N LYS A 51 -3.04 -9.39 -18.87
CA LYS A 51 -4.12 -10.39 -19.00
C LYS A 51 -5.40 -9.90 -18.34
N SER A 52 -5.27 -9.26 -17.18
CA SER A 52 -6.41 -8.71 -16.45
C SER A 52 -7.12 -7.60 -17.21
N ILE A 53 -6.37 -6.64 -17.74
CA ILE A 53 -6.89 -5.54 -18.56
C ILE A 53 -7.64 -6.07 -19.77
N ARG A 54 -7.04 -7.01 -20.51
CA ARG A 54 -7.68 -7.64 -21.68
C ARG A 54 -9.01 -8.31 -21.32
N LEU A 55 -9.02 -9.12 -20.26
CA LEU A 55 -10.23 -9.80 -19.81
C LEU A 55 -11.33 -8.81 -19.39
N ILE A 56 -10.96 -7.73 -18.69
CA ILE A 56 -11.89 -6.67 -18.29
C ILE A 56 -12.52 -6.01 -19.51
N ARG A 57 -11.71 -5.58 -20.48
CA ARG A 57 -12.20 -4.91 -21.69
C ARG A 57 -13.10 -5.84 -22.52
N GLN A 58 -12.69 -7.09 -22.70
CA GLN A 58 -13.50 -8.09 -23.39
C GLN A 58 -14.86 -8.31 -22.70
N THR A 59 -14.85 -8.50 -21.38
CA THR A 59 -16.08 -8.75 -20.61
C THR A 59 -17.02 -7.55 -20.62
N ALA A 60 -16.46 -6.33 -20.50
CA ALA A 60 -17.23 -5.09 -20.59
C ALA A 60 -17.88 -4.92 -21.98
N PHE A 61 -17.16 -5.26 -23.05
CA PHE A 61 -17.67 -5.26 -24.42
C PHE A 61 -18.80 -6.27 -24.62
N GLU A 62 -18.60 -7.53 -24.21
CA GLU A 62 -19.62 -8.59 -24.29
C GLU A 62 -20.91 -8.23 -23.54
N LEU A 63 -20.80 -7.55 -22.40
CA LEU A 63 -21.94 -7.11 -21.59
C LEU A 63 -22.56 -5.78 -22.06
N ASN A 64 -21.98 -5.12 -23.08
CA ASN A 64 -22.33 -3.77 -23.51
C ASN A 64 -22.43 -2.78 -22.32
N LYS A 65 -21.43 -2.81 -21.44
CA LYS A 65 -21.37 -1.95 -20.24
C LYS A 65 -20.07 -1.16 -20.21
N PRO A 66 -20.11 0.17 -20.01
CA PRO A 66 -18.90 0.94 -19.80
C PRO A 66 -18.30 0.62 -18.43
N VAL A 67 -17.07 0.12 -18.43
CA VAL A 67 -16.30 -0.20 -17.22
C VAL A 67 -14.94 0.45 -17.33
N ALA A 68 -14.61 1.32 -16.37
CA ALA A 68 -13.31 1.96 -16.30
C ALA A 68 -12.27 1.04 -15.62
N ILE A 69 -11.00 1.20 -15.95
CA ILE A 69 -9.87 0.54 -15.31
C ILE A 69 -9.08 1.59 -14.52
N LEU A 70 -8.93 1.35 -13.23
CA LEU A 70 -8.12 2.16 -12.33
C LEU A 70 -6.80 1.43 -12.05
N GLN A 71 -5.69 1.98 -12.53
CA GLN A 71 -4.36 1.57 -12.13
C GLN A 71 -4.02 2.19 -10.77
N ASP A 72 -3.79 1.38 -9.75
CA ASP A 72 -3.36 1.85 -8.44
C ASP A 72 -1.87 1.57 -8.23
N LEU A 73 -1.07 2.64 -8.30
CA LEU A 73 0.39 2.57 -8.19
C LEU A 73 0.82 2.27 -6.75
N GLN A 74 1.96 1.60 -6.61
CA GLN A 74 2.42 1.10 -5.31
C GLN A 74 2.78 2.24 -4.36
N GLY A 75 3.45 3.27 -4.90
CA GLY A 75 4.04 4.36 -4.13
C GLY A 75 5.21 3.92 -3.24
N PRO A 76 5.84 4.88 -2.54
CA PRO A 76 6.93 4.60 -1.63
C PRO A 76 6.41 3.90 -0.37
N LYS A 77 6.59 2.58 -0.30
CA LYS A 77 6.23 1.81 0.89
C LYS A 77 7.39 1.77 1.87
N ILE A 78 7.18 2.35 3.04
CA ILE A 78 8.07 2.16 4.18
C ILE A 78 7.64 0.90 4.91
N ARG A 79 8.57 -0.04 5.09
CA ARG A 79 8.31 -1.36 5.64
C ARG A 79 9.38 -1.77 6.65
N LEU A 80 8.99 -2.66 7.54
CA LEU A 80 9.92 -3.35 8.42
C LEU A 80 10.77 -4.38 7.66
N GLY A 81 11.96 -4.64 8.19
CA GLY A 81 12.86 -5.67 7.75
C GLY A 81 12.35 -7.08 8.02
N LYS A 82 13.27 -8.04 7.94
CA LYS A 82 12.97 -9.46 8.17
C LYS A 82 13.36 -9.86 9.58
N PHE A 83 12.41 -10.46 10.30
CA PHE A 83 12.63 -11.07 11.60
C PHE A 83 13.26 -12.45 11.47
N ALA A 84 14.27 -12.73 12.29
CA ALA A 84 14.96 -14.03 12.29
C ALA A 84 14.01 -15.20 12.55
N GLN A 85 13.09 -15.03 13.49
CA GLN A 85 12.10 -16.03 13.91
C GLN A 85 10.75 -15.87 13.19
N GLY A 86 10.70 -15.06 12.14
CA GLY A 86 9.49 -14.76 11.37
C GLY A 86 8.61 -13.66 11.98
N GLU A 87 8.42 -13.70 13.31
CA GLU A 87 7.62 -12.76 14.07
C GLU A 87 8.09 -12.62 15.52
N ILE A 88 7.65 -11.54 16.17
CA ILE A 88 7.85 -11.26 17.59
C ILE A 88 6.52 -10.77 18.20
N PHE A 89 6.46 -10.72 19.53
CA PHE A 89 5.35 -10.11 20.25
C PHE A 89 5.90 -9.03 21.17
N LEU A 90 5.35 -7.82 21.07
CA LEU A 90 5.74 -6.68 21.90
C LEU A 90 4.63 -6.35 22.89
N GLU A 91 4.98 -6.08 24.14
CA GLU A 91 4.05 -5.64 25.18
C GLU A 91 4.04 -4.11 25.31
N ALA A 92 2.93 -3.57 25.82
CA ALA A 92 2.86 -2.14 26.09
C ALA A 92 3.86 -1.76 27.19
N GLY A 93 4.68 -0.74 26.94
CA GLY A 93 5.76 -0.31 27.83
C GLY A 93 7.14 -0.79 27.41
N ASP A 94 7.24 -1.78 26.51
CA ASP A 94 8.52 -2.29 26.01
C ASP A 94 9.32 -1.20 25.30
N THR A 95 10.64 -1.30 25.40
CA THR A 95 11.57 -0.49 24.59
C THR A 95 11.92 -1.24 23.32
N PHE A 96 11.86 -0.55 22.18
CA PHE A 96 12.17 -1.14 20.88
C PHE A 96 12.94 -0.15 19.99
N ILE A 97 13.90 -0.65 19.22
CA ILE A 97 14.74 0.18 18.37
C ILE A 97 14.31 0.03 16.91
N LEU A 98 14.03 1.15 16.25
CA LEU A 98 13.85 1.22 14.81
C LEU A 98 15.08 1.86 14.16
N THR A 99 15.66 1.21 13.16
CA THR A 99 16.86 1.72 12.47
C THR A 99 16.71 1.71 10.97
N SER A 100 17.38 2.61 10.26
CA SER A 100 17.49 2.54 8.79
C SER A 100 18.61 1.62 8.30
N ARG A 101 19.47 1.14 9.22
CA ARG A 101 20.56 0.21 8.91
C ARG A 101 20.03 -1.19 8.63
N GLN A 102 20.78 -1.94 7.82
CA GLN A 102 20.46 -3.34 7.58
C GLN A 102 20.89 -4.19 8.78
N VAL A 103 19.91 -4.68 9.52
CA VAL A 103 20.09 -5.57 10.68
C VAL A 103 19.10 -6.73 10.60
N ILE A 104 19.50 -7.88 11.15
CA ILE A 104 18.56 -8.98 11.39
C ILE A 104 17.61 -8.52 12.48
N CYS A 105 16.30 -8.57 12.22
CA CYS A 105 15.33 -8.05 13.18
C CYS A 105 15.01 -9.10 14.24
N ASP A 106 14.87 -8.66 15.48
CA ASP A 106 14.63 -9.48 16.66
C ASP A 106 13.72 -8.73 17.66
N GLN A 107 13.70 -9.18 18.92
CA GLN A 107 12.88 -8.64 19.99
C GLN A 107 13.29 -7.22 20.43
N GLU A 108 14.48 -6.75 20.06
CA GLU A 108 15.03 -5.47 20.50
C GLU A 108 15.14 -4.45 19.37
N ILE A 109 15.44 -4.90 18.15
CA ILE A 109 15.70 -4.02 17.01
C ILE A 109 15.04 -4.49 15.71
N CYS A 110 14.55 -3.53 14.92
CA CYS A 110 14.07 -3.79 13.57
C CYS A 110 14.55 -2.73 12.58
N SER A 111 14.93 -3.18 11.38
CA SER A 111 15.22 -2.28 10.28
C SER A 111 13.94 -1.73 9.64
N VAL A 112 13.99 -0.50 9.15
CA VAL A 112 12.92 0.18 8.43
C VAL A 112 13.46 0.59 7.06
N SER A 113 12.70 0.33 6.00
CA SER A 113 13.10 0.61 4.61
C SER A 113 13.01 2.11 4.25
N TYR A 114 13.60 2.96 5.09
CA TYR A 114 13.65 4.40 4.89
C TYR A 114 14.98 4.96 5.41
N ALA A 115 15.87 5.32 4.49
CA ALA A 115 17.25 5.70 4.83
C ALA A 115 17.35 6.89 5.78
N LYS A 116 16.48 7.90 5.57
CA LYS A 116 16.48 9.17 6.32
C LYS A 116 15.67 9.14 7.62
N LEU A 117 15.38 7.95 8.15
CA LEU A 117 14.53 7.77 9.33
C LEU A 117 14.97 8.63 10.52
N ALA A 118 16.25 8.56 10.89
CA ALA A 118 16.81 9.31 12.02
C ALA A 118 17.03 10.81 11.73
N GLU A 119 16.93 11.23 10.47
CA GLU A 119 17.06 12.63 10.06
C GLU A 119 15.72 13.36 10.15
N GLU A 120 14.63 12.68 9.77
CA GLU A 120 13.34 13.32 9.50
C GLU A 120 12.23 13.00 10.51
N VAL A 121 12.40 11.96 11.33
CA VAL A 121 11.44 11.66 12.41
C VAL A 121 11.92 12.32 13.70
N PRO A 122 11.19 13.29 14.28
CA PRO A 122 11.58 13.94 15.53
C PRO A 122 11.18 13.12 16.78
N PRO A 123 11.81 13.35 17.95
CA PRO A 123 11.34 12.80 19.22
C PRO A 123 9.90 13.26 19.53
N GLY A 124 9.15 12.42 20.22
CA GLY A 124 7.72 12.62 20.47
C GLY A 124 6.80 12.20 19.32
N SER A 125 7.35 11.74 18.19
CA SER A 125 6.54 11.26 17.06
C SER A 125 5.88 9.92 17.37
N THR A 126 4.65 9.76 16.91
CA THR A 126 3.95 8.46 16.87
C THR A 126 4.38 7.67 15.62
N ILE A 127 4.63 6.38 15.79
CA ILE A 127 4.89 5.43 14.72
C ILE A 127 3.85 4.32 14.79
N LEU A 128 3.20 4.07 13.66
CA LEU A 128 2.19 3.02 13.51
C LEU A 128 2.76 1.87 12.66
N LEU A 129 2.65 0.66 13.18
CA LEU A 129 3.15 -0.56 12.55
C LEU A 129 2.01 -1.54 12.26
N ASP A 130 2.14 -2.30 11.17
CA ASP A 130 1.13 -3.26 10.69
C ASP A 130 -0.28 -2.68 10.63
N ASP A 131 -0.43 -1.58 9.86
CA ASP A 131 -1.69 -0.86 9.69
C ASP A 131 -2.28 -0.32 11.02
N GLY A 132 -1.41 0.01 11.97
CA GLY A 132 -1.77 0.61 13.26
C GLY A 132 -2.12 -0.38 14.37
N LYS A 133 -1.86 -1.68 14.16
CA LYS A 133 -2.05 -2.68 15.23
C LYS A 133 -1.03 -2.55 16.36
N VAL A 134 0.16 -2.07 16.05
CA VAL A 134 1.20 -1.77 17.04
C VAL A 134 1.51 -0.29 16.92
N GLU A 135 1.57 0.39 18.05
CA GLU A 135 1.86 1.82 18.16
C GLU A 135 3.09 2.04 19.03
N MET A 136 3.96 2.93 18.59
CA MET A 136 5.18 3.30 19.27
C MET A 136 5.32 4.82 19.37
N LEU A 137 5.90 5.29 20.47
CA LEU A 137 6.30 6.68 20.68
C LEU A 137 7.83 6.77 20.59
N VAL A 138 8.35 7.67 19.77
CA VAL A 138 9.79 7.94 19.69
C VAL A 138 10.23 8.73 20.92
N GLU A 139 11.07 8.14 21.77
CA GLU A 139 11.59 8.81 22.96
C GLU A 139 12.90 9.55 22.67
N LYS A 140 13.79 8.92 21.90
CA LYS A 140 15.12 9.46 21.61
C LYS A 140 15.59 9.03 20.22
N ILE A 141 16.46 9.85 19.63
CA ILE A 141 17.12 9.54 18.35
C ILE A 141 18.63 9.57 18.55
N ASP A 142 19.31 8.60 17.96
CA ASP A 142 20.76 8.58 17.77
C ASP A 142 21.03 8.65 16.26
N LYS A 143 21.49 9.82 15.80
CA LYS A 143 21.75 10.07 14.37
C LYS A 143 23.01 9.37 13.87
N GLU A 144 24.02 9.18 14.71
CA GLU A 144 25.27 8.51 14.33
C GLU A 144 25.02 7.02 14.06
N LYS A 145 24.19 6.39 14.88
CA LYS A 145 23.78 4.99 14.69
C LYS A 145 22.52 4.83 13.83
N ALA A 146 21.91 5.93 13.40
CA ALA A 146 20.62 5.94 12.72
C ALA A 146 19.55 5.09 13.45
N ASN A 147 19.46 5.26 14.77
CA ASN A 147 18.54 4.54 15.65
C ASN A 147 17.47 5.50 16.21
N LEU A 148 16.22 5.05 16.20
CA LEU A 148 15.11 5.62 16.96
C LEU A 148 14.86 4.68 18.14
N TYR A 149 14.99 5.20 19.34
CA TYR A 149 14.61 4.52 20.57
C TYR A 149 13.14 4.83 20.82
N CYS A 150 12.32 3.79 20.79
CA CYS A 150 10.88 3.91 20.88
C CYS A 150 10.37 3.16 22.12
N LYS A 151 9.24 3.64 22.64
CA LYS A 151 8.44 2.94 23.63
C LYS A 151 7.15 2.44 23.01
N VAL A 152 6.81 1.19 23.25
CA VAL A 152 5.57 0.57 22.75
C VAL A 152 4.39 1.14 23.55
N VAL A 153 3.44 1.75 22.86
CA VAL A 153 2.20 2.30 23.43
C VAL A 153 1.10 1.26 23.34
N VAL A 154 0.95 0.64 22.16
CA VAL A 154 0.03 -0.47 21.92
C VAL A 154 0.84 -1.66 21.45
N GLY A 155 0.87 -2.69 22.29
CA GLY A 155 1.57 -3.95 22.02
C GLY A 155 0.83 -4.84 21.03
N GLY A 156 1.53 -5.85 20.52
CA GLY A 156 0.97 -6.82 19.59
C GLY A 156 2.03 -7.60 18.84
N LYS A 157 1.53 -8.48 17.98
CA LYS A 157 2.36 -9.30 17.09
C LYS A 157 2.91 -8.47 15.94
N LEU A 158 4.22 -8.54 15.74
CA LEU A 158 4.92 -7.87 14.66
C LEU A 158 5.67 -8.91 13.83
N SER A 159 5.61 -8.77 12.50
CA SER A 159 6.28 -9.71 11.60
C SER A 159 6.95 -8.99 10.43
N SER A 160 7.55 -9.76 9.53
CA SER A 160 8.39 -9.20 8.47
C SER A 160 7.60 -8.40 7.43
N ASN A 161 8.22 -7.37 6.85
CA ASN A 161 7.68 -6.57 5.74
C ASN A 161 6.37 -5.82 6.04
N LYS A 162 6.01 -5.63 7.32
CA LYS A 162 4.82 -4.84 7.69
C LYS A 162 5.01 -3.36 7.37
N GLY A 163 3.92 -2.69 7.05
CA GLY A 163 3.93 -1.25 6.75
C GLY A 163 4.25 -0.43 8.00
N VAL A 164 4.97 0.67 7.79
CA VAL A 164 5.30 1.66 8.82
C VAL A 164 4.73 3.01 8.39
N ASN A 165 3.95 3.63 9.26
CA ASN A 165 3.36 4.95 9.04
C ASN A 165 3.80 5.92 10.15
N PHE A 166 3.93 7.20 9.78
CA PHE A 166 4.41 8.27 10.66
C PHE A 166 3.40 9.43 10.64
N PRO A 167 2.32 9.35 11.44
CA PRO A 167 1.32 10.41 11.51
C PRO A 167 1.94 11.75 11.89
N GLY A 168 1.56 12.82 11.19
CA GLY A 168 2.05 14.17 11.48
C GLY A 168 3.53 14.44 11.12
N VAL A 169 4.27 13.44 10.61
CA VAL A 169 5.67 13.60 10.21
C VAL A 169 5.79 13.82 8.70
N TYR A 170 6.47 14.91 8.34
CA TYR A 170 6.81 15.20 6.95
C TYR A 170 8.05 14.42 6.53
N LEU A 171 7.86 13.40 5.68
CA LEU A 171 8.94 12.62 5.10
C LEU A 171 9.22 13.09 3.67
N SER A 172 10.48 13.28 3.30
CA SER A 172 10.93 13.72 1.98
C SER A 172 10.84 12.63 0.91
N VAL A 173 10.02 11.60 1.14
CA VAL A 173 9.93 10.45 0.25
C VAL A 173 9.22 10.84 -1.05
N LYS A 174 9.82 10.55 -2.19
CA LYS A 174 9.21 10.84 -3.50
C LYS A 174 7.95 10.00 -3.66
N ALA A 175 6.83 10.63 -4.01
CA ALA A 175 5.54 9.96 -4.21
C ALA A 175 5.58 8.91 -5.35
N LEU A 176 6.46 9.11 -6.34
CA LEU A 176 6.64 8.20 -7.47
C LEU A 176 8.00 7.51 -7.40
N THR A 177 8.00 6.19 -7.25
CA THR A 177 9.22 5.37 -7.31
C THR A 177 9.63 5.07 -8.75
N GLU A 178 10.86 4.58 -8.97
CA GLU A 178 11.29 4.12 -10.30
C GLU A 178 10.45 2.94 -10.81
N LYS A 179 9.94 2.09 -9.90
CA LYS A 179 8.97 1.06 -10.25
C LYS A 179 7.64 1.69 -10.68
N ASP A 180 7.12 2.67 -9.93
CA ASP A 180 5.86 3.32 -10.27
C ASP A 180 5.93 4.04 -11.62
N LYS A 181 7.08 4.63 -11.99
CA LYS A 181 7.28 5.21 -13.33
C LYS A 181 7.12 4.16 -14.43
N LYS A 182 7.77 3.00 -14.28
CA LYS A 182 7.68 1.90 -15.25
C LYS A 182 6.26 1.35 -15.34
N ASP A 183 5.60 1.22 -14.20
CA ASP A 183 4.21 0.77 -14.15
C ASP A 183 3.25 1.79 -14.75
N LEU A 184 3.46 3.08 -14.50
CA LEU A 184 2.68 4.15 -15.11
C LEU A 184 2.81 4.12 -16.64
N THR A 185 4.04 4.02 -17.17
CA THR A 185 4.26 3.86 -18.62
C THR A 185 3.50 2.64 -19.16
N PHE A 186 3.62 1.50 -18.50
CA PHE A 186 2.86 0.30 -18.87
C PHE A 186 1.35 0.54 -18.87
N GLY A 187 0.81 1.21 -17.85
CA GLY A 187 -0.62 1.51 -17.76
C GLY A 187 -1.10 2.41 -18.90
N LEU A 188 -0.33 3.43 -19.25
CA LEU A 188 -0.60 4.32 -20.37
C LEU A 188 -0.62 3.53 -21.70
N ASP A 189 0.37 2.66 -21.93
CA ASP A 189 0.44 1.81 -23.12
C ASP A 189 -0.75 0.83 -23.22
N GLN A 190 -1.30 0.40 -22.08
CA GLN A 190 -2.49 -0.46 -22.02
C GLN A 190 -3.82 0.30 -22.08
N GLY A 191 -3.80 1.64 -22.08
CA GLY A 191 -5.00 2.46 -22.11
C GLY A 191 -5.87 2.30 -20.85
N VAL A 192 -5.27 2.40 -19.67
CA VAL A 192 -6.03 2.54 -18.40
C VAL A 192 -6.74 3.90 -18.35
N ASP A 193 -7.88 3.97 -17.66
CA ASP A 193 -8.72 5.17 -17.65
C ASP A 193 -8.38 6.12 -16.50
N TRP A 194 -7.87 5.57 -15.40
CA TRP A 194 -7.50 6.31 -14.20
C TRP A 194 -6.21 5.79 -13.60
N VAL A 195 -5.45 6.68 -12.97
CA VAL A 195 -4.29 6.35 -12.16
C VAL A 195 -4.51 6.87 -10.75
N ALA A 196 -4.44 5.98 -9.76
CA ALA A 196 -4.33 6.35 -8.35
C ALA A 196 -2.85 6.38 -7.95
N LEU A 197 -2.41 7.53 -7.44
CA LEU A 197 -1.07 7.72 -6.91
C LEU A 197 -1.12 7.58 -5.38
N SER A 198 -0.38 6.62 -4.86
CA SER A 198 -0.29 6.38 -3.42
C SER A 198 0.64 7.39 -2.73
N PHE A 199 0.36 7.74 -1.48
CA PHE A 199 1.19 8.61 -0.63
C PHE A 199 1.43 10.04 -1.16
N VAL A 200 0.48 10.60 -1.93
CA VAL A 200 0.51 12.03 -2.30
C VAL A 200 0.34 12.89 -1.05
N ARG A 201 1.29 13.80 -0.81
CA ARG A 201 1.31 14.69 0.37
C ARG A 201 1.34 16.18 0.03
N ASN A 202 1.70 16.53 -1.20
CA ASN A 202 1.69 17.90 -1.69
C ASN A 202 1.30 17.92 -3.19
N PRO A 203 0.97 19.10 -3.75
CA PRO A 203 0.58 19.22 -5.16
C PRO A 203 1.70 19.08 -6.19
N GLN A 204 2.97 19.15 -5.76
CA GLN A 204 4.15 19.10 -6.64
C GLN A 204 4.58 17.67 -6.98
#